data_AF-A0A2P7SPX3-F1
#
_entry.id   AF-A0A2P7SPX3-F1
#
_cell.length_a   1.000
_cell.length_b   1.000
_cell.length_c   1.000
_cell.angle_alpha   90.00
_cell.angle_beta   90.00
_cell.angle_gamma   90.00
#
_symmetry.space_group_name_H-M   'P 1'
#
loop_
_entity.id
_entity.type
_entity.pdbx_description
1 polymer ?
#
loop_
_entity_poly.entity_id
_entity_poly.type
_entity_poly.pdbx_seq_one_letter_code
_entity_poly.pdbx_strand_id
1 'polypeptide(L)' 'MWIRLNSYKENNPLLVSGELVTHIAARLGGGSTLYFALATTDGKKGETKQRALAVRESIDEIARQINGATPNIRAA' A
#
# COMPACT_ATOMS: atom_id res chain seq x y z
N MET A 1 -8.04 -8.28 -2.92
CA MET A 1 -7.64 -7.52 -4.13
C MET A 1 -6.13 -7.25 -4.10
N TRP A 2 -5.46 -7.16 -5.26
CA TRP A 2 -4.03 -6.86 -5.35
C TRP A 2 -3.78 -5.48 -5.98
N ILE A 3 -2.85 -4.72 -5.41
CA ILE A 3 -2.47 -3.37 -5.85
C ILE A 3 -1.00 -3.40 -6.27
N ARG A 4 -0.66 -2.78 -7.41
CA ARG A 4 0.72 -2.68 -7.87
C ARG A 4 1.27 -1.31 -7.51
N LEU A 5 2.29 -1.30 -6.66
CA LEU A 5 2.94 -0.08 -6.15
C LEU A 5 4.44 -0.12 -6.45
N ASN A 6 5.14 0.99 -6.27
CA ASN A 6 6.59 1.06 -6.44
C ASN A 6 7.24 1.34 -5.09
N SER A 7 8.18 0.47 -4.70
CA SER A 7 8.98 0.65 -3.49
C SER A 7 9.69 2.00 -3.54
N TYR A 8 9.56 2.79 -2.48
CA TYR A 8 10.31 4.03 -2.38
C TYR A 8 11.83 3.79 -2.28
N LYS A 9 12.24 2.72 -1.59
CA LYS A 9 13.64 2.41 -1.31
C LYS A 9 14.33 1.67 -2.45
N GLU A 10 13.66 0.65 -2.98
CA GLU A 10 14.26 -0.31 -3.92
C GLU A 10 13.95 0.02 -5.39
N ASN A 11 13.04 0.97 -5.64
CA ASN A 11 12.62 1.39 -6.97
C ASN A 11 12.12 0.24 -7.86
N ASN A 12 11.61 -0.82 -7.24
CA ASN A 12 11.02 -1.98 -7.89
C ASN A 12 9.49 -1.99 -7.69
N PRO A 13 8.74 -2.59 -8.63
CA PRO A 13 7.32 -2.82 -8.45
C PRO A 13 7.08 -3.89 -7.37
N LEU A 14 6.09 -3.64 -6.52
CA LEU A 14 5.62 -4.50 -5.45
C LEU A 14 4.15 -4.82 -5.69
N LEU A 15 3.76 -6.06 -5.42
CA LEU A 15 2.37 -6.47 -5.40
C LEU A 15 1.90 -6.55 -3.95
N VAL A 16 0.92 -5.73 -3.60
CA VAL A 16 0.43 -5.56 -2.23
C VAL A 16 -1.01 -6.04 -2.14
N SER A 17 -1.32 -6.90 -1.18
CA SER A 17 -2.72 -7.27 -0.91
C SER A 17 -3.41 -6.11 -0.21
N GLY A 18 -4.40 -5.50 -0.87
CA GLY A 18 -5.17 -4.40 -0.31
C GLY A 18 -5.96 -4.78 0.96
N GLU A 19 -6.30 -6.07 1.10
CA GLU A 19 -7.03 -6.60 2.26
C GLU A 19 -6.19 -6.62 3.55
N LEU A 20 -4.86 -6.61 3.41
CA LEU A 20 -3.94 -6.57 4.56
C LEU A 20 -3.57 -5.14 4.98
N VAL A 21 -3.88 -4.15 4.13
CA VAL A 21 -3.57 -2.74 4.40
C VAL A 21 -4.61 -2.20 5.39
N THR A 22 -4.14 -1.78 6.56
CA THR A 22 -5.01 -1.22 7.61
C THR A 22 -5.07 0.30 7.59
N HIS A 23 -4.00 0.94 7.14
CA HIS A 23 -3.90 2.40 7.09
C HIS A 23 -2.93 2.84 6.00
N ILE A 24 -3.18 4.00 5.41
CA ILE A 24 -2.29 4.65 4.44
C ILE A 24 -2.09 6.09 4.90
N ALA A 25 -0.82 6.50 5.05
CA ALA A 25 -0.46 7.86 5.43
C ALA A 25 0.40 8.52 4.36
N ALA A 26 0.22 9.82 4.15
CA ALA A 26 1.07 10.59 3.25
C ALA A 26 2.48 10.71 3.84
N ARG A 27 3.51 10.70 2.99
CA ARG A 27 4.89 10.92 3.43
C ARG A 27 5.36 12.35 3.12
N LEU A 28 6.05 12.94 4.09
CA LEU A 28 6.83 14.15 3.88
C LEU A 28 7.92 13.85 2.84
N GLY A 29 7.92 14.56 1.72
CA GLY A 29 8.80 14.31 0.58
C GLY A 29 8.18 13.51 -0.57
N GLY A 30 6.88 13.19 -0.50
CA GLY A 30 6.13 12.54 -1.57
C GLY A 30 5.90 11.04 -1.36
N GLY A 31 4.86 10.53 -2.04
CA GLY A 31 4.39 9.15 -1.90
C GLY A 31 3.65 8.89 -0.59
N SER A 32 3.56 7.61 -0.22
CA SER A 32 2.74 7.15 0.90
C SER A 32 3.44 6.05 1.72
N THR A 33 2.98 5.84 2.95
CA THR A 33 3.33 4.69 3.80
C THR A 33 2.08 3.83 3.95
N LEU A 34 2.17 2.55 3.60
CA LEU A 34 1.13 1.55 3.85
C LEU A 34 1.45 0.83 5.16
N TYR A 35 0.44 0.66 6.00
CA TYR A 35 0.54 -0.11 7.23
C TYR A 35 -0.25 -1.41 7.12
N PHE A 36 0.29 -2.49 7.67
CA PHE A 36 -0.28 -3.82 7.61
C PHE A 36 -0.50 -4.39 9.00
N ALA A 37 -1.66 -5.02 9.21
CA ALA A 37 -1.84 -5.93 10.34
C ALA A 37 -1.22 -7.29 9.98
N LEU A 38 -0.26 -7.73 10.77
CA LEU A 38 0.20 -9.11 10.71
C LEU A 38 -0.42 -9.90 11.86
N ALA A 39 -1.08 -11.00 11.54
CA ALA A 39 -1.33 -12.04 12.51
C ALA A 39 -0.01 -12.77 12.76
N THR A 40 0.51 -12.71 13.99
CA THR A 40 1.68 -13.50 14.39
C THR A 40 1.26 -14.97 14.56
N THR A 41 1.66 -15.82 13.63
CA THR A 41 1.44 -17.28 13.67
C THR A 41 2.46 -18.01 14.56
N ASP A 42 2.86 -17.42 15.68
CA ASP A 42 3.80 -18.06 16.59
C ASP A 42 3.27 -17.99 18.02
N GLY A 43 3.06 -19.16 18.63
CA GLY A 43 2.30 -19.40 19.87
C GLY A 43 2.88 -18.81 21.15
N LYS A 44 3.66 -17.72 21.06
CA LYS A 44 4.18 -16.96 22.20
C LYS A 44 3.57 -15.56 22.16
N LYS A 45 2.50 -15.36 22.94
CA LYS A 45 1.91 -14.07 23.36
C LYS A 45 1.98 -12.93 22.32
N GLY A 46 0.98 -12.87 21.43
CA GLY A 46 0.10 -11.71 21.29
C GLY A 46 0.68 -10.30 21.07
N GLU A 47 1.82 -10.14 20.40
CA GLU A 47 2.23 -8.81 19.91
C GLU A 47 1.86 -8.65 18.43
N THR A 48 0.80 -7.90 18.14
CA THR A 48 0.48 -7.48 16.76
C THR A 48 1.60 -6.57 16.25
N LYS A 49 2.56 -7.11 15.51
CA LYS A 49 3.60 -6.31 14.86
C LYS A 49 3.02 -5.65 13.61
N GLN A 50 2.79 -4.35 13.69
CA GLN A 50 2.45 -3.55 12.52
C GLN A 50 3.68 -3.43 11.62
N ARG A 51 3.58 -3.85 10.36
CA ARG A 51 4.61 -3.54 9.35
C ARG A 51 4.22 -2.30 8.59
N ALA A 52 5.22 -1.52 8.18
CA ALA A 52 5.04 -0.34 7.34
C ALA A 52 5.88 -0.48 6.05
N LEU A 53 5.31 -0.07 4.92
CA LEU A 53 5.95 -0.06 3.61
C LEU A 53 5.86 1.33 3.00
N ALA A 54 7.01 1.92 2.68
CA ALA A 54 7.06 3.19 1.97
C ALA A 54 7.00 2.97 0.46
N VAL A 55 6.07 3.67 -0.21
CA VAL A 55 5.86 3.60 -1.65
C VAL A 55 5.91 4.99 -2.28
N ARG A 56 6.07 5.04 -3.60
CA ARG A 56 6.15 6.30 -4.37
C ARG A 56 4.78 6.89 -4.69
N GLU A 57 3.76 6.04 -4.79
CA GLU A 57 2.41 6.45 -5.12
C GLU A 57 1.81 7.30 -3.99
N SER A 58 1.13 8.37 -4.39
CA SER A 58 0.27 9.18 -3.53
C SER A 58 -0.98 8.41 -3.10
N ILE A 59 -1.62 8.87 -2.04
CA ILE A 59 -2.88 8.29 -1.55
C ILE A 59 -3.93 8.26 -2.68
N ASP A 60 -4.02 9.32 -3.49
CA ASP A 60 -5.01 9.40 -4.58
C ASP A 60 -4.73 8.40 -5.72
N GLU A 61 -3.46 8.13 -6.02
CA GLU A 61 -3.08 7.07 -6.97
C GLU A 61 -3.41 5.69 -6.44
N ILE A 62 -3.15 5.43 -5.15
CA ILE A 62 -3.49 4.17 -4.50
C ILE A 62 -5.01 3.98 -4.47
N ALA A 63 -5.77 5.02 -4.10
CA ALA A 63 -7.22 4.99 -4.03
C ALA A 63 -7.86 4.70 -5.40
N ARG A 64 -7.32 5.26 -6.49
CA ARG A 64 -7.78 4.96 -7.85
C ARG A 64 -7.59 3.49 -8.21
N GLN A 65 -6.46 2.88 -7.81
CA GLN A 65 -6.22 1.46 -8.04
C GLN A 65 -7.15 0.56 -7.22
N ILE A 66 -7.42 0.93 -5.96
CA ILE A 66 -8.33 0.18 -5.07
C ILE A 66 -9.77 0.23 -5.59
N ASN A 67 -10.24 1.41 -5.96
CA ASN A 67 -11.62 1.63 -6.38
C ASN A 67 -11.90 1.19 -7.83
N GLY A 68 -10.91 0.60 -8.52
CA GLY A 68 -11.04 0.23 -9.93
C GLY A 68 -11.33 1.44 -10.83
N ALA A 69 -10.98 2.65 -10.40
CA ALA A 69 -11.19 3.87 -11.16
C ALA A 69 -10.13 3.95 -12.26
N THR A 70 -10.36 3.18 -13.32
CA THR A 70 -9.71 3.40 -14.61
C THR A 70 -10.00 4.85 -14.99
N PRO A 71 -8.98 5.70 -15.26
CA PRO A 71 -9.26 6.98 -15.88
C PRO A 71 -9.97 6.68 -17.19
N ASN A 72 -11.14 7.27 -17.41
CA ASN A 72 -11.71 7.36 -18.74
C ASN A 72 -10.76 8.22 -19.58
N ILE A 73 -9.71 7.61 -20.13
CA ILE A 73 -8.93 8.21 -21.20
C ILE A 73 -9.77 8.05 -22.47
N ARG A 74 -10.84 8.85 -22.56
CA ARG A 74 -11.42 9.14 -23.87
C ARG A 74 -10.37 9.97 -24.59
N ALA A 75 -9.81 9.35 -25.62
CA ALA A 75 -8.96 9.97 -26.61
C ALA A 75 -9.54 11.33 -27.05
N ALA A 76 -8.68 12.33 -27.11
CA ALA A 76 -8.84 13.52 -27.94
C ALA A 76 -7.64 13.55 -28.88
#